data_AF-A0A9W4SAK4-F1
#
_entry.id   AF-A0A9W4SAK4-F1
#
_cell.length_a   1.000
_cell.length_b   1.000
_cell.length_c   1.000
_cell.angle_alpha   90.00
_cell.angle_beta   90.00
_cell.angle_gamma   90.00
#
_symmetry.space_group_name_H-M   'P 1'
#
loop_
_entity.id
_entity.type
_entity.pdbx_description
1 polymer ?
#
loop_
_entity_poly.entity_id
_entity_poly.type
_entity_poly.pdbx_seq_one_letter_code
_entity_poly.pdbx_strand_id
1 'polypeptide(L)'
;MAARNFSSIKEELEHYKARTAALEATLLETQAGMEEFQTTSRELEEDLERELEQSEKRYKDLKLKNEALKSEVDEWKLDSLRSLQEKFVIKTRELEIDFDDLERTERAAKSSLIDLENKYNKAIERNVILENELEGKNHLIVQVQRLKDDLRDVHIELAILKNKQDGEYGPPPPSSEPVSPPRKEIYNPPPPQTKPTIMNLPRSEAMNTQINSDPNSNPVKMVQEMVGRVKSLEARLVSCRSLVTPLLAPPPSYSTTMPLASNSPPPSPKARMDSTYRTSLKSYRRSSLQKSKAFSMSVNQIRSKVQ
;
A
#
# COMPACT_ATOMS: atom_id res chain seq x y z
N MET A 1 -97.77 41.04 -21.25
CA MET A 1 -98.10 41.79 -20.01
C MET A 1 -99.61 41.80 -19.89
N ALA A 2 -100.18 41.22 -18.84
CA ALA A 2 -101.62 41.35 -18.58
C ALA A 2 -101.93 42.82 -18.28
N ALA A 3 -102.93 43.40 -18.94
CA ALA A 3 -103.43 44.73 -18.62
C ALA A 3 -103.98 44.70 -17.20
N ARG A 4 -103.35 45.41 -16.26
CA ARG A 4 -103.89 45.58 -14.92
C ARG A 4 -105.02 46.60 -15.00
N ASN A 5 -106.22 46.20 -14.61
CA ASN A 5 -107.36 47.11 -14.51
C ASN A 5 -107.31 47.79 -13.14
N PHE A 6 -107.15 49.11 -13.13
CA PHE A 6 -107.19 49.92 -11.91
C PHE A 6 -108.62 50.39 -11.64
N SER A 7 -109.03 50.41 -10.38
CA SER A 7 -110.36 50.86 -9.96
C SER A 7 -110.48 52.39 -9.85
N SER A 8 -109.34 53.09 -9.82
CA SER A 8 -109.24 54.55 -9.82
C SER A 8 -107.90 55.01 -10.36
N ILE A 9 -107.85 56.21 -10.96
CA ILE A 9 -106.60 56.87 -11.39
C ILE A 9 -105.60 56.99 -10.22
N LYS A 10 -106.09 57.14 -8.98
CA LYS A 10 -105.22 57.19 -7.79
C LYS A 10 -104.49 55.87 -7.54
N GLU A 11 -105.17 54.74 -7.72
CA GLU A 11 -104.59 53.40 -7.54
C GLU A 11 -103.54 53.10 -8.61
N GLU A 12 -103.79 53.51 -9.85
CA GLU A 12 -102.83 53.43 -10.95
C GLU A 12 -101.56 54.24 -10.65
N LEU A 13 -101.73 55.47 -10.17
CA LEU A 13 -100.61 56.36 -9.82
C LEU A 13 -99.79 55.82 -8.65
N GLU A 14 -100.44 55.24 -7.63
CA GLU A 14 -99.78 54.52 -6.53
C GLU A 14 -99.01 53.29 -7.02
N HIS A 15 -99.60 52.50 -7.92
CA HIS A 15 -98.94 51.30 -8.46
C HIS A 15 -97.67 51.64 -9.22
N TYR A 16 -97.72 52.64 -10.11
CA TYR A 16 -96.54 53.07 -10.86
C TYR A 16 -95.50 53.72 -9.95
N LYS A 17 -95.89 54.50 -8.93
CA LYS A 17 -94.96 55.03 -7.91
C LYS A 17 -94.26 53.93 -7.12
N ALA A 18 -95.01 52.93 -6.64
CA ALA A 18 -94.44 51.79 -5.94
C ALA A 18 -93.49 50.99 -6.85
N ARG A 19 -93.84 50.85 -8.14
CA ARG A 19 -92.99 50.18 -9.13
C ARG A 19 -91.70 50.96 -9.43
N THR A 20 -91.77 52.28 -9.58
CA THR A 20 -90.56 53.10 -9.77
C THR A 20 -89.67 53.06 -8.52
N ALA A 21 -90.26 53.16 -7.32
CA ALA A 21 -89.52 53.04 -6.06
C ALA A 21 -88.83 51.66 -5.92
N ALA A 22 -89.51 50.57 -6.28
CA ALA A 22 -88.91 49.24 -6.26
C ALA A 22 -87.77 49.09 -7.30
N LEU A 23 -87.94 49.63 -8.51
CA LEU A 23 -86.88 49.62 -9.52
C LEU A 23 -85.67 50.45 -9.07
N GLU A 24 -85.91 51.63 -8.50
CA GLU A 24 -84.85 52.47 -7.91
C GLU A 24 -84.11 51.72 -6.79
N ALA A 25 -84.83 51.04 -5.90
CA ALA A 25 -84.21 50.22 -4.84
C ALA A 25 -83.34 49.10 -5.43
N THR A 26 -83.82 48.36 -6.42
CA THR A 26 -83.02 47.30 -7.08
C THR A 26 -81.82 47.85 -7.86
N LEU A 27 -81.96 49.03 -8.45
CA LEU A 27 -80.87 49.70 -9.15
C LEU A 27 -79.78 50.13 -8.15
N LEU A 28 -80.17 50.68 -6.99
CA LEU A 28 -79.24 51.02 -5.91
C LEU A 28 -78.55 49.79 -5.33
N GLU A 29 -79.28 48.71 -5.07
CA GLU A 29 -78.71 47.45 -4.57
C GLU A 29 -77.70 46.85 -5.55
N THR A 30 -78.04 46.80 -6.84
CA THR A 30 -77.13 46.28 -7.86
C THR A 30 -75.91 47.19 -8.09
N GLN A 31 -76.07 48.50 -7.97
CA GLN A 31 -74.95 49.45 -7.98
C GLN A 31 -74.01 49.23 -6.79
N ALA A 32 -74.55 49.10 -5.57
CA ALA A 32 -73.76 48.83 -4.38
C ALA A 32 -73.01 47.49 -4.48
N GLY A 33 -73.70 46.42 -4.91
CA GLY A 33 -73.06 45.11 -5.10
C GLY A 33 -71.97 45.12 -6.18
N MET A 34 -72.11 45.95 -7.22
CA MET A 34 -71.06 46.13 -8.22
C MET A 34 -69.84 46.86 -7.65
N GLU A 35 -70.04 47.88 -6.83
CA GLU A 35 -68.96 48.62 -6.17
C GLU A 35 -68.20 47.73 -5.18
N GLU A 36 -68.90 46.92 -4.38
CA GLU A 36 -68.29 45.90 -3.51
C GLU A 36 -67.48 44.88 -4.31
N PHE A 37 -68.02 44.37 -5.42
CA PHE A 37 -67.29 43.43 -6.29
C PHE A 37 -66.03 44.07 -6.89
N GLN A 38 -66.10 45.31 -7.36
CA GLN A 38 -64.94 46.02 -7.90
C GLN A 38 -63.87 46.26 -6.83
N THR A 39 -64.30 46.58 -5.61
CA THR A 39 -63.38 46.80 -4.48
C THR A 39 -62.69 45.50 -4.09
N THR A 40 -63.45 44.43 -3.89
CA THR A 40 -62.90 43.11 -3.53
C THR A 40 -62.02 42.51 -4.62
N SER A 41 -62.35 42.71 -5.90
CA SER A 41 -61.48 42.31 -7.01
C SER A 41 -60.14 43.05 -6.97
N ARG A 42 -60.16 44.36 -6.68
CA ARG A 42 -58.93 45.16 -6.57
C ARG A 42 -58.07 44.71 -5.39
N GLU A 43 -58.67 44.49 -4.23
CA GLU A 43 -57.94 43.99 -3.05
C GLU A 43 -57.30 42.62 -3.30
N LEU A 44 -58.01 41.72 -3.99
CA LEU A 44 -57.48 40.41 -4.37
C LEU A 44 -56.32 40.52 -5.37
N GLU A 45 -56.43 41.40 -6.37
CA GLU A 45 -55.33 41.68 -7.31
C GLU A 45 -54.09 42.18 -6.57
N GLU A 46 -54.24 43.12 -5.64
CA GLU A 46 -53.14 43.64 -4.80
C GLU A 46 -52.51 42.55 -3.91
N ASP A 47 -53.33 41.64 -3.37
CA ASP A 47 -52.84 40.47 -2.62
C ASP A 47 -52.00 39.53 -3.50
N LEU A 48 -52.48 39.23 -4.70
CA LEU A 48 -51.78 38.37 -5.67
C LEU A 48 -50.48 38.99 -6.15
N GLU A 49 -50.48 40.30 -6.43
CA GLU A 49 -49.26 41.03 -6.79
C GLU A 49 -48.22 40.99 -5.68
N ARG A 50 -48.64 41.17 -4.41
CA ARG A 50 -47.75 41.05 -3.25
C ARG A 50 -47.18 39.64 -3.09
N GLU A 51 -47.99 38.61 -3.27
CA GLU A 51 -47.52 37.22 -3.19
C GLU A 51 -46.54 36.90 -4.31
N LEU A 52 -46.84 37.37 -5.54
CA LEU A 52 -45.96 37.22 -6.69
C LEU A 52 -44.62 37.89 -6.43
N GLU A 53 -44.60 39.16 -6.01
CA GLU A 53 -43.37 39.91 -5.72
C GLU A 53 -42.54 39.23 -4.62
N GLN A 54 -43.20 38.76 -3.56
CA GLN A 54 -42.52 38.02 -2.49
C GLN A 54 -41.92 36.69 -3.00
N SER A 55 -42.65 35.95 -3.84
CA SER A 55 -42.18 34.70 -4.42
C SER A 55 -40.99 34.92 -5.36
N GLU A 56 -41.03 35.97 -6.18
CA GLU A 56 -39.94 36.35 -7.08
C GLU A 56 -38.69 36.76 -6.30
N LYS A 57 -38.86 37.53 -5.22
CA LYS A 57 -37.76 37.92 -4.34
C LYS A 57 -37.10 36.70 -3.72
N ARG A 58 -37.89 35.78 -3.15
CA ARG A 58 -37.39 34.52 -2.60
C ARG A 58 -36.64 33.70 -3.66
N TYR A 59 -37.17 33.62 -4.87
CA TYR A 59 -36.51 32.90 -5.97
C TYR A 59 -35.17 33.52 -6.34
N LYS A 60 -35.10 34.86 -6.46
CA LYS A 60 -33.86 35.59 -6.73
C LYS A 60 -32.81 35.35 -5.64
N ASP A 61 -33.19 35.46 -4.37
CA ASP A 61 -32.30 35.23 -3.23
C ASP A 61 -31.77 33.78 -3.20
N LEU A 62 -32.66 32.80 -3.43
CA LEU A 62 -32.29 31.39 -3.46
C LEU A 62 -31.36 31.07 -4.64
N LYS A 63 -31.58 31.71 -5.80
CA LYS A 63 -30.73 31.57 -6.98
C LYS A 63 -29.32 32.10 -6.72
N LEU A 64 -29.20 33.30 -6.16
CA LEU A 64 -27.90 33.88 -5.78
C LEU A 64 -27.16 33.00 -4.78
N LYS A 65 -27.87 32.48 -3.77
CA LYS A 65 -27.29 31.55 -2.79
C LYS A 65 -26.82 30.25 -3.45
N ASN A 66 -27.57 29.74 -4.43
CA ASN A 66 -27.19 28.54 -5.17
C ASN A 66 -25.91 28.77 -6.00
N GLU A 67 -25.80 29.92 -6.66
CA GLU A 67 -24.61 30.31 -7.43
C GLU A 67 -23.38 30.49 -6.51
N ALA A 68 -23.55 31.14 -5.36
CA ALA A 68 -22.48 31.29 -4.37
C ALA A 68 -21.99 29.93 -3.84
N LEU A 69 -22.92 29.04 -3.45
CA LEU A 69 -22.57 27.70 -2.98
C LEU A 69 -21.89 26.85 -4.07
N LYS A 70 -22.28 27.00 -5.33
CA LYS A 70 -21.60 26.34 -6.45
C LYS A 70 -20.16 26.82 -6.60
N SER A 71 -19.95 28.13 -6.56
CA SER A 71 -18.61 28.71 -6.61
C SER A 71 -17.73 28.22 -5.45
N GLU A 72 -18.28 28.20 -4.24
CA GLU A 72 -17.57 27.71 -3.05
C GLU A 72 -17.18 26.23 -3.23
N VAL A 73 -18.12 25.38 -3.64
CA VAL A 73 -17.85 23.96 -3.89
C VAL A 73 -16.76 23.75 -4.94
N ASP A 74 -16.71 24.57 -5.99
CA ASP A 74 -15.68 24.45 -7.02
C ASP A 74 -14.31 24.94 -6.54
N GLU A 75 -14.26 25.96 -5.67
CA GLU A 75 -13.05 26.39 -4.98
C GLU A 75 -12.51 25.30 -4.06
N TRP A 76 -13.37 24.71 -3.21
CA TRP A 76 -13.00 23.58 -2.34
C TRP A 76 -12.46 22.38 -3.13
N LYS A 77 -13.06 22.04 -4.27
CA LYS A 77 -12.56 20.97 -5.14
C LYS A 77 -11.18 21.31 -5.69
N LEU A 78 -10.97 22.55 -6.16
CA LEU A 78 -9.70 22.98 -6.72
C LEU A 78 -8.58 22.91 -5.67
N ASP A 79 -8.84 23.39 -4.46
CA ASP A 79 -7.88 23.33 -3.36
C ASP A 79 -7.59 21.91 -2.92
N SER A 80 -8.61 21.04 -2.85
CA SER A 80 -8.40 19.63 -2.56
C SER A 80 -7.52 18.94 -3.61
N LEU A 81 -7.74 19.25 -4.90
CA LEU A 81 -6.93 18.68 -5.99
C LEU A 81 -5.50 19.21 -5.96
N ARG A 82 -5.31 20.51 -5.71
CA ARG A 82 -3.98 21.13 -5.54
C ARG A 82 -3.22 20.51 -4.38
N SER A 83 -3.85 20.38 -3.21
CA SER A 83 -3.25 19.75 -2.03
C SER A 83 -2.87 18.29 -2.31
N LEU A 84 -3.70 17.55 -3.03
CA LEU A 84 -3.41 16.17 -3.40
C LEU A 84 -2.23 16.08 -4.39
N GLN A 85 -2.20 16.97 -5.38
CA GLN A 85 -1.09 17.07 -6.33
C GLN A 85 0.22 17.40 -5.62
N GLU A 86 0.21 18.36 -4.70
CA GLU A 86 1.38 18.73 -3.90
C GLU A 86 1.91 17.54 -3.09
N LYS A 87 1.02 16.77 -2.45
CA LYS A 87 1.39 15.53 -1.74
C LYS A 87 2.06 14.51 -2.66
N PHE A 88 1.57 14.35 -3.88
CA PHE A 88 2.20 13.43 -4.85
C PHE A 88 3.57 13.93 -5.33
N VAL A 89 3.74 15.24 -5.52
CA VAL A 89 5.03 15.83 -5.88
C VAL A 89 6.05 15.60 -4.76
N ILE A 90 5.67 15.89 -3.51
CA ILE A 90 6.52 15.65 -2.34
C ILE A 90 6.86 14.16 -2.24
N LYS A 91 5.86 13.28 -2.40
CA LYS A 91 6.09 11.84 -2.25
C LYS A 91 7.01 11.28 -3.33
N THR A 92 6.91 11.78 -4.55
CA THR A 92 7.83 11.42 -5.64
C THR A 92 9.26 11.80 -5.27
N ARG A 93 9.46 13.02 -4.79
CA ARG A 93 10.79 13.49 -4.38
C ARG A 93 11.38 12.69 -3.21
N GLU A 94 10.57 12.33 -2.21
CA GLU A 94 11.01 11.44 -1.13
C GLU A 94 11.50 10.09 -1.67
N LEU A 95 10.73 9.49 -2.59
CA LEU A 95 11.10 8.21 -3.19
C LEU A 95 12.38 8.30 -4.03
N GLU A 96 12.61 9.43 -4.72
CA GLU A 96 13.86 9.68 -5.45
C GLU A 96 15.06 9.75 -4.50
N ILE A 97 14.92 10.44 -3.36
CA ILE A 97 15.98 10.54 -2.35
C ILE A 97 16.25 9.16 -1.72
N ASP A 98 15.20 8.43 -1.33
CA ASP A 98 15.33 7.09 -0.76
C ASP A 98 16.02 6.13 -1.76
N PHE A 99 15.73 6.28 -3.05
CA PHE A 99 16.35 5.49 -4.11
C PHE A 99 17.84 5.79 -4.24
N ASP A 100 18.24 7.07 -4.24
CA ASP A 100 19.64 7.48 -4.26
C ASP A 100 20.42 6.94 -3.06
N ASP A 101 19.82 7.00 -1.86
CA ASP A 101 20.42 6.47 -0.64
C ASP A 101 20.57 4.95 -0.69
N LEU A 102 19.55 4.24 -1.18
CA LEU A 102 19.63 2.80 -1.37
C LEU A 102 20.77 2.43 -2.35
N GLU A 103 20.88 3.14 -3.47
CA GLU A 103 21.95 2.90 -4.44
C GLU A 103 23.35 3.19 -3.85
N ARG A 104 23.49 4.21 -2.99
CA ARG A 104 24.75 4.45 -2.25
C ARG A 104 25.09 3.30 -1.33
N THR A 105 24.14 2.81 -0.53
CA THR A 105 24.37 1.67 0.37
C THR A 105 24.70 0.40 -0.39
N GLU A 106 24.06 0.17 -1.54
CA GLU A 106 24.35 -0.95 -2.42
C GLU A 106 25.79 -0.90 -2.94
N ARG A 107 26.25 0.27 -3.41
CA ARG A 107 27.65 0.44 -3.86
C ARG A 107 28.65 0.19 -2.72
N ALA A 108 28.37 0.71 -1.52
CA ALA A 108 29.23 0.48 -0.35
C ALA A 108 29.28 -1.01 0.03
N ALA A 109 28.14 -1.70 0.05
CA ALA A 109 28.06 -3.12 0.33
C ALA A 109 28.80 -3.96 -0.72
N LYS A 110 28.64 -3.63 -2.01
CA LYS A 110 29.37 -4.27 -3.12
C LYS A 110 30.88 -4.09 -2.97
N SER A 111 31.35 -2.88 -2.66
CA SER A 111 32.78 -2.64 -2.42
C SER A 111 33.30 -3.46 -1.24
N SER A 112 32.55 -3.50 -0.13
CA SER A 112 32.93 -4.32 1.03
C SER A 112 32.96 -5.81 0.72
N LEU A 113 32.08 -6.30 -0.17
CA LEU A 113 32.09 -7.69 -0.61
C LEU A 113 33.36 -7.99 -1.42
N ILE A 114 33.71 -7.12 -2.37
CA ILE A 114 34.94 -7.24 -3.17
C ILE A 114 36.19 -7.24 -2.27
N ASP A 115 36.21 -6.40 -1.24
CA ASP A 115 37.32 -6.37 -0.28
C ASP A 115 37.44 -7.68 0.52
N LEU A 116 36.33 -8.32 0.87
CA LEU A 116 36.32 -9.63 1.53
C LEU A 116 36.75 -10.75 0.59
N GLU A 117 36.29 -10.75 -0.66
CA GLU A 117 36.72 -11.69 -1.70
C GLU A 117 38.24 -11.62 -1.90
N ASN A 118 38.80 -10.41 -1.98
CA ASN A 118 40.24 -10.21 -2.10
C ASN A 118 41.01 -10.71 -0.88
N LYS A 119 40.50 -10.50 0.34
CA LYS A 119 41.11 -11.05 1.57
C LYS A 119 41.07 -12.57 1.58
N TYR A 120 39.96 -13.15 1.15
CA TYR A 120 39.77 -14.60 1.08
C TYR A 120 40.70 -15.24 0.05
N ASN A 121 40.83 -14.64 -1.14
CA ASN A 121 41.76 -15.10 -2.18
C ASN A 121 43.22 -15.10 -1.66
N LYS A 122 43.64 -14.03 -0.98
CA LYS A 122 44.97 -13.98 -0.36
C LYS A 122 45.14 -15.03 0.76
N ALA A 123 44.07 -15.42 1.45
CA ALA A 123 44.12 -16.46 2.46
C ALA A 123 44.27 -17.85 1.79
N ILE A 124 43.57 -18.09 0.68
CA ILE A 124 43.74 -19.28 -0.14
C ILE A 124 45.17 -19.40 -0.64
N GLU A 125 45.72 -18.34 -1.24
CA GLU A 125 47.11 -18.34 -1.75
C GLU A 125 48.12 -18.71 -0.66
N ARG A 126 47.97 -18.14 0.55
CA ARG A 126 48.82 -18.49 1.69
C ARG A 126 48.64 -19.95 2.12
N ASN A 127 47.42 -20.46 2.10
CA ASN A 127 47.15 -21.84 2.49
C ASN A 127 47.85 -22.82 1.53
N VAL A 128 47.74 -22.57 0.22
CA VAL A 128 48.43 -23.37 -0.81
C VAL A 128 49.95 -23.38 -0.60
N ILE A 129 50.56 -22.24 -0.25
CA ILE A 129 52.00 -22.19 0.05
C ILE A 129 52.34 -23.05 1.26
N LEU A 130 51.56 -22.93 2.35
CA LEU A 130 51.78 -23.71 3.57
C LEU A 130 51.57 -25.22 3.34
N GLU A 131 50.62 -25.62 2.50
CA GLU A 131 50.42 -27.02 2.10
C GLU A 131 51.66 -27.57 1.39
N ASN A 132 52.25 -26.80 0.46
CA ASN A 132 53.50 -27.20 -0.23
C ASN A 132 54.69 -27.30 0.74
N GLU A 133 54.83 -26.37 1.69
CA GLU A 133 55.88 -26.44 2.72
C GLU A 133 55.72 -27.68 3.63
N LEU A 134 54.47 -28.01 3.99
CA LEU A 134 54.16 -29.23 4.74
C LEU A 134 54.49 -30.50 3.94
N GLU A 135 54.19 -30.51 2.64
CA GLU A 135 54.56 -31.61 1.76
C GLU A 135 56.09 -31.78 1.67
N GLY A 136 56.84 -30.69 1.51
CA GLY A 136 58.30 -30.71 1.52
C GLY A 136 58.88 -31.24 2.84
N LYS A 137 58.30 -30.83 3.97
CA LYS A 137 58.65 -31.36 5.30
C LYS A 137 58.38 -32.87 5.38
N ASN A 138 57.22 -33.33 4.91
CA ASN A 138 56.86 -34.75 4.91
C ASN A 138 57.83 -35.57 4.04
N HIS A 139 58.21 -35.04 2.88
CA HIS A 139 59.20 -35.68 2.01
C HIS A 139 60.55 -35.85 2.72
N LEU A 140 61.02 -34.81 3.43
CA LEU A 140 62.27 -34.89 4.19
C LEU A 140 62.17 -35.88 5.36
N ILE A 141 61.03 -35.93 6.05
CA ILE A 141 60.78 -36.93 7.10
C ILE A 141 60.93 -38.35 6.55
N VAL A 142 60.36 -38.63 5.38
CA VAL A 142 60.50 -39.94 4.71
C VAL A 142 61.96 -40.24 4.37
N GLN A 143 62.71 -39.28 3.83
CA GLN A 143 64.14 -39.46 3.52
C GLN A 143 64.97 -39.73 4.77
N VAL A 144 64.77 -38.97 5.85
CA VAL A 144 65.45 -39.18 7.13
C VAL A 144 65.14 -40.57 7.68
N GLN A 145 63.90 -41.04 7.55
CA GLN A 145 63.54 -42.38 7.98
C GLN A 145 64.27 -43.45 7.15
N ARG A 146 64.33 -43.31 5.82
CA ARG A 146 65.08 -44.24 4.96
C ARG A 146 66.56 -44.28 5.30
N LEU A 147 67.20 -43.12 5.46
CA LEU A 147 68.61 -43.06 5.85
C LEU A 147 68.87 -43.67 7.23
N LYS A 148 67.91 -43.54 8.17
CA LYS A 148 67.99 -44.24 9.46
C LYS A 148 67.87 -45.76 9.30
N ASP A 149 67.03 -46.23 8.37
CA ASP A 149 66.89 -47.64 8.05
C ASP A 149 68.21 -48.17 7.44
N ASP A 150 68.74 -47.51 6.40
CA ASP A 150 70.03 -47.85 5.77
C ASP A 150 71.18 -47.82 6.79
N LEU A 151 71.22 -46.82 7.67
CA LEU A 151 72.22 -46.73 8.73
C LEU A 151 72.11 -47.92 9.69
N ARG A 152 70.89 -48.33 10.06
CA ARG A 152 70.68 -49.52 10.90
C ARG A 152 71.15 -50.79 10.18
N ASP A 153 70.86 -50.93 8.89
CA ASP A 153 71.28 -52.08 8.10
C ASP A 153 72.82 -52.16 8.01
N VAL A 154 73.51 -51.05 7.73
CA VAL A 154 74.98 -51.00 7.72
C VAL A 154 75.58 -51.31 9.10
N HIS A 155 74.97 -50.83 10.19
CA HIS A 155 75.42 -51.20 11.55
C HIS A 155 75.29 -52.71 11.81
N ILE A 156 74.21 -53.33 11.33
CA ILE A 156 74.01 -54.78 11.41
C ILE A 156 75.09 -55.51 10.59
N GLU A 157 75.38 -55.06 9.37
CA GLU A 157 76.43 -55.65 8.53
C GLU A 157 77.81 -55.54 9.18
N LEU A 158 78.17 -54.37 9.74
CA LEU A 158 79.43 -54.17 10.46
C LEU A 158 79.52 -55.09 11.68
N ALA A 159 78.43 -55.27 12.43
CA ALA A 159 78.38 -56.20 13.56
C ALA A 159 78.61 -57.65 13.12
N ILE A 160 78.01 -58.07 12.00
CA ILE A 160 78.21 -59.41 11.42
C ILE A 160 79.65 -59.59 10.95
N LEU A 161 80.23 -58.59 10.26
CA LEU A 161 81.61 -58.64 9.78
C LEU A 161 82.61 -58.72 10.92
N LYS A 162 82.42 -57.95 11.99
CA LYS A 162 83.20 -58.06 13.22
C LYS A 162 83.13 -59.46 13.81
N ASN A 163 81.92 -60.02 13.92
CA ASN A 163 81.72 -61.40 14.38
C ASN A 163 82.31 -62.48 13.44
N LYS A 164 82.57 -62.17 12.16
CA LYS A 164 83.23 -63.08 11.21
C LYS A 164 84.76 -62.96 11.21
N GLN A 165 85.29 -61.80 11.57
CA GLN A 165 86.74 -61.54 11.66
C GLN A 165 87.32 -62.10 12.98
N ASP A 166 86.50 -62.11 14.02
CA ASP A 166 86.76 -62.77 15.30
C ASP A 166 86.24 -64.21 15.24
N GLY A 167 87.02 -65.12 14.64
CA GLY A 167 86.74 -66.55 14.66
C GLY A 167 86.93 -67.19 16.04
N GLU A 168 86.22 -66.72 17.07
CA GLU A 168 85.91 -67.46 18.30
C GLU A 168 84.74 -66.81 19.07
N TYR A 169 83.72 -67.62 19.36
CA TYR A 169 82.53 -67.39 20.22
C TYR A 169 81.33 -66.58 19.70
N GLY A 170 80.38 -67.33 19.12
CA GLY A 170 78.98 -67.38 19.62
C GLY A 170 78.01 -66.27 19.16
N PRO A 171 76.69 -66.58 19.07
CA PRO A 171 75.69 -65.59 18.72
C PRO A 171 75.62 -64.51 19.81
N PRO A 172 75.54 -63.22 19.47
CA PRO A 172 75.33 -62.19 20.47
C PRO A 172 73.96 -62.44 21.14
N PRO A 173 73.85 -62.30 22.47
CA PRO A 173 72.57 -62.41 23.16
C PRO A 173 71.61 -61.33 22.63
N PRO A 174 70.28 -61.55 22.70
CA PRO A 174 69.33 -60.48 22.42
C PRO A 174 69.65 -59.32 23.36
N SER A 175 70.13 -58.20 22.80
CA SER A 175 70.26 -56.95 23.53
C SER A 175 68.87 -56.57 24.02
N SER A 176 68.62 -56.93 25.27
CA SER A 176 67.48 -56.57 26.07
C SER A 176 67.77 -55.20 26.67
N GLU A 177 67.95 -54.20 25.81
CA GLU A 177 67.56 -52.86 26.20
C GLU A 177 66.06 -52.76 25.94
N PRO A 178 65.24 -52.44 26.95
CA PRO A 178 63.84 -52.22 26.71
C PRO A 178 63.75 -51.08 25.71
N VAL A 179 63.30 -51.40 24.49
CA VAL A 179 62.69 -50.41 23.60
C VAL A 179 61.51 -49.86 24.39
N SER A 180 61.78 -48.83 25.18
CA SER A 180 60.75 -47.96 25.70
C SER A 180 59.92 -47.57 24.48
N PRO A 181 58.59 -47.74 24.54
CA PRO A 181 57.75 -47.44 23.40
C PRO A 181 58.09 -46.02 22.94
N PRO A 182 58.06 -45.73 21.63
CA PRO A 182 58.18 -44.34 21.20
C PRO A 182 57.08 -43.62 21.96
N ARG A 183 57.50 -42.75 22.90
CA ARG A 183 56.57 -41.84 23.54
C ARG A 183 55.95 -41.15 22.35
N LYS A 184 54.65 -41.37 22.14
CA LYS A 184 53.87 -40.51 21.26
C LYS A 184 54.15 -39.13 21.84
N GLU A 185 55.08 -38.39 21.23
CA GLU A 185 55.00 -36.96 21.26
C GLU A 185 53.69 -36.69 20.55
N ILE A 186 52.63 -36.66 21.35
CA ILE A 186 51.51 -35.79 21.11
C ILE A 186 52.17 -34.43 21.01
N TYR A 187 52.58 -34.08 19.80
CA TYR A 187 52.82 -32.72 19.42
C TYR A 187 51.46 -32.06 19.60
N ASN A 188 51.22 -31.52 20.79
CA ASN A 188 50.16 -30.56 21.00
C ASN A 188 50.60 -29.35 20.17
N PRO A 189 49.93 -29.03 19.04
CA PRO A 189 50.16 -27.75 18.42
C PRO A 189 49.86 -26.69 19.48
N PRO A 190 50.66 -25.61 19.57
CA PRO A 190 50.30 -24.50 20.45
C PRO A 190 48.87 -24.05 20.07
N PRO A 191 48.01 -23.72 21.05
CA PRO A 191 46.68 -23.22 20.74
C PRO A 191 46.82 -22.00 19.81
N PRO A 192 45.92 -21.83 18.82
CA PRO A 192 45.96 -20.65 17.98
C PRO A 192 45.83 -19.42 18.88
N GLN A 193 46.92 -18.66 19.03
CA GLN A 193 46.88 -17.32 19.63
C GLN A 193 46.13 -16.42 18.65
N THR A 194 44.81 -16.51 18.67
CA THR A 194 43.93 -15.43 18.27
C THR A 194 44.05 -14.36 19.34
N LYS A 195 45.05 -13.49 19.20
CA LYS A 195 44.96 -12.15 19.78
C LYS A 195 44.16 -11.30 18.79
N PRO A 196 42.90 -10.94 19.08
CA PRO A 196 42.35 -9.76 18.44
C PRO A 196 43.07 -8.56 19.08
N THR A 197 44.05 -8.01 18.39
CA THR A 197 44.50 -6.65 18.67
C THR A 197 43.35 -5.74 18.27
N ILE A 198 42.50 -5.40 19.23
CA ILE A 198 41.56 -4.29 19.13
C ILE A 198 42.41 -3.03 19.11
N MET A 199 42.72 -2.52 17.91
CA MET A 199 43.10 -1.13 17.76
C MET A 199 41.83 -0.29 17.92
N ASN A 200 41.68 0.29 19.11
CA ASN A 200 40.80 1.43 19.32
C ASN A 200 41.32 2.61 18.48
N LEU A 201 40.46 3.17 17.63
CA LEU A 201 40.54 4.52 17.10
C LEU A 201 39.11 5.10 17.07
N PRO A 202 38.90 6.41 17.34
CA PRO A 202 37.75 6.84 18.11
C PRO A 202 36.49 7.02 17.26
N ARG A 203 35.39 6.83 17.98
CA ARG A 203 34.00 7.11 17.64
C ARG A 203 33.78 8.62 17.47
N SER A 204 33.21 9.01 16.34
CA SER A 204 32.43 10.25 16.18
C SER A 204 31.02 9.89 15.70
N GLU A 205 30.04 10.38 16.45
CA GLU A 205 28.58 10.32 16.31
C GLU A 205 28.17 10.85 14.91
N ALA A 206 27.21 10.32 14.16
CA ALA A 206 25.76 10.07 14.31
C ALA A 206 25.33 9.26 13.05
N MET A 207 24.16 8.63 12.84
CA MET A 207 22.80 8.79 13.32
C MET A 207 22.06 7.45 13.05
N ASN A 208 21.09 7.12 13.90
CA ASN A 208 20.63 5.77 14.21
C ASN A 208 19.35 5.38 13.42
N THR A 209 19.37 4.24 12.72
CA THR A 209 18.18 3.40 12.50
C THR A 209 18.57 1.92 12.59
N GLN A 210 18.66 1.43 13.83
CA GLN A 210 18.90 0.04 14.19
C GLN A 210 17.77 -0.90 13.73
N ILE A 211 18.11 -1.86 12.89
CA ILE A 211 17.45 -3.18 12.90
C ILE A 211 18.16 -3.99 13.98
N ASN A 212 17.55 -4.05 15.18
CA ASN A 212 18.06 -4.86 16.29
C ASN A 212 17.68 -6.33 16.09
N SER A 213 18.66 -7.18 15.75
CA SER A 213 18.60 -8.63 15.95
C SER A 213 19.46 -8.98 17.17
N ASP A 214 18.80 -9.06 18.33
CA ASP A 214 19.42 -9.31 19.63
C ASP A 214 19.66 -10.83 19.84
N PRO A 215 20.90 -11.31 20.07
CA PRO A 215 21.20 -12.74 20.24
C PRO A 215 20.75 -13.30 21.60
N ASN A 216 20.03 -12.52 22.42
CA ASN A 216 19.46 -12.93 23.72
C ASN A 216 17.92 -12.81 23.77
N SER A 217 17.25 -12.98 22.63
CA SER A 217 15.78 -12.84 22.54
C SER A 217 15.08 -13.95 23.34
N ASN A 218 14.58 -13.59 24.53
CA ASN A 218 13.79 -14.46 25.38
C ASN A 218 12.48 -14.83 24.64
N PRO A 219 12.25 -16.11 24.30
CA PRO A 219 11.10 -16.54 23.50
C PRO A 219 9.76 -16.15 24.14
N VAL A 220 9.71 -16.06 25.47
CA VAL A 220 8.51 -15.63 26.21
C VAL A 220 8.17 -14.17 25.89
N LYS A 221 9.17 -13.30 25.76
CA LYS A 221 8.99 -11.88 25.46
C LYS A 221 8.46 -11.67 24.04
N MET A 222 8.93 -12.47 23.08
CA MET A 222 8.45 -12.44 21.70
C MET A 222 6.99 -12.90 21.60
N VAL A 223 6.63 -13.98 22.29
CA VAL A 223 5.24 -14.45 22.37
C VAL A 223 4.33 -13.42 23.03
N GLN A 224 4.79 -12.78 24.12
CA GLN A 224 4.02 -11.76 24.81
C GLN A 224 3.79 -10.52 23.93
N GLU A 225 4.78 -10.13 23.13
CA GLU A 225 4.64 -9.04 22.16
C GLU A 225 3.69 -9.42 21.02
N MET A 226 3.78 -10.64 20.49
CA MET A 226 2.84 -11.14 19.48
C MET A 226 1.40 -11.19 20.00
N VAL A 227 1.17 -11.66 21.23
CA VAL A 227 -0.14 -11.64 21.88
C VAL A 227 -0.65 -10.21 22.07
N GLY A 228 0.23 -9.26 22.42
CA GLY A 228 -0.11 -7.84 22.49
C GLY A 228 -0.58 -7.28 21.15
N ARG A 229 0.14 -7.60 20.06
CA ARG A 229 -0.24 -7.20 18.70
C ARG A 229 -1.57 -7.83 18.26
N VAL A 230 -1.82 -9.09 18.60
CA VAL A 230 -3.10 -9.78 18.31
C VAL A 230 -4.26 -9.10 19.04
N LYS A 231 -4.12 -8.79 20.34
CA LYS A 231 -5.16 -8.07 21.10
C LYS A 231 -5.47 -6.69 20.51
N SER A 232 -4.44 -5.97 20.06
CA SER A 232 -4.63 -4.67 19.39
C SER A 232 -5.36 -4.82 18.05
N LEU A 233 -5.05 -5.88 17.29
CA LEU A 233 -5.70 -6.19 16.03
C LEU A 233 -7.18 -6.56 16.24
N GLU A 234 -7.48 -7.37 17.26
CA GLU A 234 -8.86 -7.73 17.64
C GLU A 234 -9.67 -6.51 18.04
N ALA A 235 -9.11 -5.59 18.85
CA ALA A 235 -9.80 -4.35 19.23
C ALA A 235 -10.18 -3.50 18.01
N ARG A 236 -9.26 -3.37 17.03
CA ARG A 236 -9.54 -2.65 15.78
C ARG A 236 -10.57 -3.37 14.91
N LEU A 237 -10.53 -4.70 14.83
CA LEU A 237 -11.54 -5.49 14.13
C LEU A 237 -12.94 -5.35 14.75
N VAL A 238 -13.03 -5.33 16.08
CA VAL A 238 -14.29 -5.08 16.79
C VAL A 238 -14.82 -3.67 16.48
N SER A 239 -13.94 -2.66 16.47
CA SER A 239 -14.31 -1.28 16.08
C SER A 239 -14.82 -1.21 14.64
N CYS A 240 -14.17 -1.91 13.69
CA CYS A 240 -14.63 -1.98 12.30
C CYS A 240 -15.99 -2.67 12.19
N ARG A 241 -16.21 -3.77 12.93
CA ARG A 241 -17.52 -4.44 12.96
C ARG A 241 -18.61 -3.52 13.51
N SER A 242 -18.34 -2.75 14.57
CA SER A 242 -19.27 -1.76 15.11
C SER A 242 -19.72 -0.72 14.07
N LEU A 243 -18.80 -0.27 13.21
CA LEU A 243 -19.10 0.72 12.16
C LEU A 243 -19.80 0.11 10.93
N VAL A 244 -19.50 -1.14 10.61
CA VAL A 244 -20.01 -1.81 9.39
C VAL A 244 -21.34 -2.54 9.62
N THR A 245 -21.59 -3.06 10.82
CA THR A 245 -22.82 -3.82 11.15
C THR A 245 -24.11 -3.01 10.92
N PRO A 246 -24.18 -1.70 11.24
CA PRO A 246 -25.36 -0.88 10.94
C PRO A 246 -25.60 -0.66 9.43
N LEU A 247 -24.57 -0.78 8.59
CA LEU A 247 -24.67 -0.58 7.14
C LEU A 247 -25.11 -1.83 6.38
N LEU A 248 -24.99 -3.00 7.02
CA LEU A 248 -25.41 -4.30 6.47
C LEU A 248 -26.82 -4.70 6.93
N ALA A 249 -27.39 -4.01 7.92
CA ALA A 249 -28.76 -4.25 8.36
C ALA A 249 -29.73 -3.65 7.32
N PRO A 250 -30.72 -4.41 6.82
CA PRO A 250 -31.76 -3.83 5.98
C PRO A 250 -32.52 -2.76 6.79
N PRO A 251 -32.90 -1.62 6.18
CA PRO A 251 -33.61 -0.57 6.89
C PRO A 251 -34.93 -1.11 7.46
N PRO A 252 -35.35 -0.65 8.66
CA PRO A 252 -36.63 -1.05 9.23
C PRO A 252 -37.73 -0.69 8.23
N SER A 253 -38.51 -1.70 7.84
CA SER A 253 -39.61 -1.54 6.91
C SER A 253 -40.69 -0.68 7.56
N TYR A 254 -40.69 0.63 7.27
CA TYR A 254 -41.88 1.45 7.50
C TYR A 254 -42.96 0.99 6.53
N SER A 255 -43.82 0.10 7.01
CA SER A 255 -45.06 -0.29 6.33
C SER A 255 -46.03 0.89 6.43
N THR A 256 -45.99 1.79 5.44
CA THR A 256 -47.06 2.76 5.21
C THR A 256 -48.14 2.04 4.40
N THR A 257 -49.14 1.49 5.10
CA THR A 257 -50.41 1.12 4.49
C THR A 257 -51.29 2.35 4.40
N MET A 258 -51.35 2.98 3.22
CA MET A 258 -52.46 3.89 2.88
C MET A 258 -53.53 3.07 2.16
N PRO A 259 -54.79 3.03 2.63
CA PRO A 259 -55.83 2.33 1.91
C PRO A 259 -56.39 3.25 0.83
N LEU A 260 -56.07 2.98 -0.43
CA LEU A 260 -56.88 3.47 -1.56
C LEU A 260 -57.81 2.36 -2.04
N ALA A 261 -59.08 2.74 -2.13
CA ALA A 261 -60.21 1.91 -2.50
C ALA A 261 -60.04 1.24 -3.87
N SER A 262 -60.44 -0.03 -3.90
CA SER A 262 -60.64 -0.87 -5.06
C SER A 262 -61.72 -0.30 -5.99
N ASN A 263 -61.39 -0.08 -7.26
CA ASN A 263 -62.25 -0.39 -8.41
C ASN A 263 -61.53 -0.06 -9.72
N SER A 264 -60.86 -1.04 -10.33
CA SER A 264 -60.54 -1.09 -11.78
C SER A 264 -60.08 -2.52 -12.17
N PRO A 265 -60.49 -3.04 -13.35
CA PRO A 265 -60.23 -4.42 -13.78
C PRO A 265 -58.78 -4.64 -14.26
N PRO A 266 -58.30 -5.90 -14.37
CA PRO A 266 -56.88 -6.17 -14.65
C PRO A 266 -56.55 -5.95 -16.13
N PRO A 267 -55.33 -5.49 -16.47
CA PRO A 267 -54.88 -5.49 -17.86
C PRO A 267 -54.34 -6.86 -18.27
N SER A 268 -54.81 -7.35 -19.42
CA SER A 268 -54.32 -8.55 -20.13
C SER A 268 -52.85 -8.42 -20.60
N PRO A 269 -52.13 -9.53 -20.81
CA PRO A 269 -50.67 -9.52 -20.94
C PRO A 269 -50.24 -9.15 -22.36
N LYS A 270 -49.33 -8.17 -22.50
CA LYS A 270 -48.61 -7.91 -23.75
C LYS A 270 -47.10 -7.95 -23.56
N ALA A 271 -46.52 -8.87 -24.32
CA ALA A 271 -45.23 -8.79 -25.01
C ALA A 271 -44.00 -8.37 -24.18
N ARG A 272 -43.29 -9.42 -23.76
CA ARG A 272 -41.84 -9.45 -23.50
C ARG A 272 -41.06 -8.73 -24.61
N MET A 273 -40.46 -7.60 -24.28
CA MET A 273 -39.35 -6.99 -25.01
C MET A 273 -38.10 -7.21 -24.17
N ASP A 274 -37.23 -8.12 -24.61
CA ASP A 274 -35.90 -8.29 -24.03
C ASP A 274 -35.06 -7.05 -24.39
N SER A 275 -34.68 -6.26 -23.37
CA SER A 275 -33.71 -5.18 -23.50
C SER A 275 -32.36 -5.65 -22.95
N THR A 276 -31.49 -6.07 -23.86
CA THR A 276 -30.07 -6.27 -23.63
C THR A 276 -29.38 -4.94 -23.30
N TYR A 277 -29.03 -4.73 -22.02
CA TYR A 277 -27.93 -3.85 -21.64
C TYR A 277 -26.83 -4.68 -20.98
N ARG A 278 -25.95 -5.21 -21.83
CA ARG A 278 -24.68 -5.81 -21.44
C ARG A 278 -23.64 -4.70 -21.31
N THR A 279 -23.46 -4.18 -20.11
CA THR A 279 -22.41 -3.19 -19.82
C THR A 279 -21.05 -3.88 -19.91
N SER A 280 -20.22 -3.37 -20.82
CA SER A 280 -18.87 -3.83 -21.13
C SER A 280 -17.91 -3.58 -19.97
N LEU A 281 -17.55 -4.64 -19.24
CA LEU A 281 -16.37 -4.68 -18.38
C LEU A 281 -15.15 -5.02 -19.26
N LYS A 282 -14.40 -3.99 -19.67
CA LYS A 282 -13.08 -4.16 -20.30
C LYS A 282 -12.12 -4.74 -19.27
N SER A 283 -11.83 -6.02 -19.41
CA SER A 283 -10.74 -6.71 -18.73
C SER A 283 -9.40 -6.21 -19.28
N TYR A 284 -8.56 -5.60 -18.45
CA TYR A 284 -7.15 -5.38 -18.77
C TYR A 284 -6.45 -6.75 -18.86
N ARG A 285 -6.22 -7.24 -20.08
CA ARG A 285 -5.25 -8.31 -20.32
C ARG A 285 -3.84 -7.71 -20.28
N ARG A 286 -3.06 -8.19 -19.31
CA ARG A 286 -1.62 -8.04 -19.19
C ARG A 286 -0.94 -8.55 -20.49
N SER A 287 -0.20 -7.70 -21.19
CA SER A 287 0.62 -8.12 -22.33
C SER A 287 1.88 -8.84 -21.83
N SER A 288 2.17 -9.99 -22.44
CA SER A 288 3.39 -10.76 -22.22
C SER A 288 4.59 -10.03 -22.83
N LEU A 289 5.69 -9.96 -22.07
CA LEU A 289 6.98 -9.50 -22.59
C LEU A 289 7.44 -10.44 -23.72
N GLN A 290 7.47 -9.95 -24.95
CA GLN A 290 8.34 -10.52 -25.97
C GLN A 290 9.73 -9.91 -25.85
N LYS A 291 10.73 -10.79 -25.67
CA LYS A 291 12.15 -10.49 -25.71
C LYS A 291 12.51 -9.92 -27.09
N SER A 292 12.80 -8.63 -27.19
CA SER A 292 13.39 -8.02 -28.38
C SER A 292 14.89 -8.32 -28.41
N LYS A 293 15.27 -9.20 -29.35
CA LYS A 293 16.65 -9.43 -29.81
C LYS A 293 16.72 -8.85 -31.22
N ALA A 294 17.22 -7.64 -31.38
CA ALA A 294 17.65 -7.01 -32.64
C ALA A 294 18.48 -5.78 -32.23
N PHE A 295 19.80 -5.81 -32.25
CA PHE A 295 20.66 -5.69 -33.43
C PHE A 295 20.24 -4.53 -34.34
N SER A 296 20.65 -3.31 -33.96
CA SER A 296 20.81 -2.20 -34.90
C SER A 296 22.15 -1.54 -34.63
N MET A 297 23.21 -2.12 -35.20
CA MET A 297 24.42 -1.38 -35.51
C MET A 297 24.15 -0.54 -36.75
N SER A 298 24.13 0.79 -36.60
CA SER A 298 24.61 1.69 -37.65
C SER A 298 24.81 3.07 -37.04
N VAL A 299 26.05 3.34 -36.61
CA VAL A 299 26.54 4.69 -36.34
C VAL A 299 27.90 4.82 -37.02
N ASN A 300 27.89 5.56 -38.12
CA ASN A 300 28.97 6.39 -38.65
C ASN A 300 30.39 5.81 -38.75
N GLN A 301 30.79 5.45 -39.98
CA GLN A 301 32.16 5.63 -40.44
C GLN A 301 32.18 6.18 -41.86
N ILE A 302 32.19 7.52 -41.95
CA ILE A 302 32.71 8.27 -43.08
C ILE A 302 34.21 8.46 -42.82
N ARG A 303 35.09 7.75 -43.54
CA ARG A 303 36.28 8.35 -44.20
C ARG A 303 37.14 7.33 -44.95
N SER A 304 37.81 7.91 -45.96
CA SER A 304 38.96 7.46 -46.75
C SER A 304 38.76 6.38 -47.83
N LYS A 305 38.41 6.87 -49.03
CA LYS A 305 39.17 6.51 -50.24
C LYS A 305 40.58 7.10 -50.09
N VAL A 306 41.64 6.28 -50.15
CA VAL A 306 42.95 6.56 -50.80
C VAL A 306 43.64 5.20 -51.00
N GLN A 307 44.02 4.94 -52.26
CA GLN A 307 44.90 3.89 -52.80
C GLN A 307 44.43 2.43 -52.75
#